data_AF-A0A0G1E933-F1
#
_entry.id   AF-A0A0G1E933-F1
#
_cell.length_a   1.000
_cell.length_b   1.000
_cell.length_c   1.000
_cell.angle_alpha   90.00
_cell.angle_beta   90.00
_cell.angle_gamma   90.00
#
_symmetry.space_group_name_H-M   'P 1'
#
loop_
_entity.id
_entity.type
_entity.pdbx_description
1 polymer ?
#
loop_
_entity_poly.entity_id
_entity_poly.type
_entity_poly.pdbx_seq_one_letter_code
_entity_poly.pdbx_strand_id
1 'polypeptide(L)'
;MKTKKAPSKKDDFLKRIPKATKEFLFKPNVYLRKGRGVESGVIVNLNTGRYYTINPTGEKIWLAINGKRTVYIIAGMIAKHFSVPKDRVLQDVLSVMQTFEKAGLIRWQVKR
;
A
#
# COMPACT_ATOMS: atom_id res chain seq x y z
N MET A 1 29.38 10.12 21.65
CA MET A 1 29.33 9.50 20.30
C MET A 1 27.88 9.27 19.90
N LYS A 2 27.33 10.01 18.93
CA LYS A 2 25.98 9.75 18.40
C LYS A 2 26.10 8.65 17.35
N THR A 3 25.64 7.44 17.67
CA THR A 3 25.58 6.31 16.72
C THR A 3 24.64 6.69 15.57
N LYS A 4 25.20 7.00 14.40
CA LYS A 4 24.43 7.17 13.17
C LYS A 4 23.81 5.80 12.84
N LYS A 5 22.52 5.65 13.13
CA LYS A 5 21.71 4.48 12.74
C LYS A 5 21.78 4.38 11.21
N ALA A 6 22.23 3.24 10.69
CA ALA A 6 22.33 3.02 9.25
C ALA A 6 20.97 3.30 8.59
N PRO A 7 20.93 4.01 7.45
CA PRO A 7 19.66 4.34 6.81
C PRO A 7 18.97 3.03 6.42
N SER A 8 17.79 2.80 6.99
CA SER A 8 17.05 1.57 6.72
C SER A 8 16.56 1.61 5.27
N LYS A 9 16.49 0.46 4.58
CA LYS A 9 15.90 0.35 3.22
C LYS A 9 14.51 1.02 3.12
N LYS A 10 13.80 1.20 4.24
CA LYS A 10 12.50 1.88 4.34
C LYS A 10 12.59 3.41 4.26
N ASP A 11 13.67 4.01 4.78
CA ASP A 11 13.87 5.47 4.76
C ASP A 11 14.25 5.98 3.37
N ASP A 12 14.91 5.12 2.59
CA ASP A 12 15.32 5.42 1.22
C ASP A 12 14.12 5.42 0.25
N PHE A 13 13.10 4.58 0.50
CA PHE A 13 11.86 4.57 -0.27
C PHE A 13 11.05 5.86 -0.09
N LEU A 14 10.93 6.34 1.15
CA LEU A 14 10.23 7.60 1.45
C LEU A 14 10.83 8.80 0.74
N LYS A 15 12.15 8.81 0.53
CA LYS A 15 12.87 9.86 -0.20
C LYS A 15 12.70 9.78 -1.72
N ARG A 16 12.41 8.59 -2.24
CA ARG A 16 12.21 8.31 -3.68
C ARG A 16 10.78 8.59 -4.15
N ILE A 17 9.85 8.82 -3.23
CA ILE A 17 8.51 9.33 -3.54
C ILE A 17 8.62 10.86 -3.62
N PRO A 18 8.63 11.47 -4.83
CA PRO A 18 8.48 12.92 -4.98
C PRO A 18 7.42 13.50 -4.03
N LYS A 19 7.61 14.74 -3.56
CA LYS A 19 6.61 15.43 -2.71
C LYS A 19 5.21 15.45 -3.37
N ALA A 20 5.17 15.37 -4.70
CA ALA A 20 4.00 15.25 -5.58
C ALA A 20 3.42 13.82 -5.73
N THR A 21 4.19 12.73 -5.59
CA THR A 21 3.67 11.32 -5.61
C THR A 21 2.99 10.91 -4.31
N LYS A 22 2.68 11.87 -3.43
CA LYS A 22 1.54 11.76 -2.50
C LYS A 22 0.23 11.48 -3.25
N GLU A 23 0.20 11.74 -4.54
CA GLU A 23 -0.96 11.63 -5.41
C GLU A 23 -1.11 10.19 -5.91
N PHE A 24 -2.20 9.57 -5.49
CA PHE A 24 -2.95 8.50 -6.14
C PHE A 24 -2.27 7.20 -6.60
N LEU A 25 -2.91 6.11 -6.21
CA LEU A 25 -2.54 4.75 -6.58
C LEU A 25 -3.61 4.15 -7.48
N PHE A 26 -3.19 3.58 -8.61
CA PHE A 26 -4.08 2.90 -9.56
C PHE A 26 -3.78 1.39 -9.61
N LYS A 27 -4.80 0.58 -9.90
CA LYS A 27 -4.76 -0.89 -9.99
C LYS A 27 -4.94 -1.35 -11.45
N PRO A 28 -3.87 -1.41 -12.27
CA PRO A 28 -3.98 -1.80 -13.67
C PRO A 28 -4.06 -3.32 -13.83
N ASN A 29 -5.07 -3.82 -14.54
CA ASN A 29 -5.18 -5.23 -14.96
C ASN A 29 -5.04 -6.22 -13.79
N VAL A 30 -5.78 -5.97 -12.71
CA VAL A 30 -5.79 -6.82 -11.52
C VAL A 30 -7.20 -7.30 -11.22
N TYR A 31 -7.34 -8.58 -10.92
CA TYR A 31 -8.58 -9.18 -10.41
C TYR A 31 -8.46 -9.46 -8.90
N LEU A 32 -9.51 -9.19 -8.14
CA LEU A 32 -9.62 -9.56 -6.72
C LEU A 32 -10.79 -10.51 -6.53
N ARG A 33 -10.52 -11.66 -5.91
CA ARG A 33 -11.54 -12.52 -5.32
C ARG A 33 -11.50 -12.39 -3.81
N LYS A 34 -12.63 -12.07 -3.20
CA LYS A 34 -12.75 -12.09 -1.72
C LYS A 34 -12.74 -13.53 -1.21
N GLY A 35 -11.96 -13.76 -0.16
CA GLY A 35 -11.90 -15.03 0.55
C GLY A 35 -12.98 -15.15 1.62
N ARG A 36 -13.16 -16.37 2.16
CA ARG A 36 -13.86 -16.61 3.43
C ARG A 36 -12.84 -17.27 4.36
N GLY A 37 -12.53 -16.66 5.52
CA GLY A 37 -11.56 -17.19 6.50
C GLY A 37 -10.40 -16.23 6.85
N VAL A 38 -9.28 -16.79 7.30
CA VAL A 38 -8.09 -16.06 7.82
C VAL A 38 -7.35 -15.29 6.70
N GLU A 39 -7.43 -15.80 5.46
CA GLU A 39 -7.05 -15.06 4.26
C GLU A 39 -8.26 -14.31 3.71
N SER A 40 -8.12 -13.00 3.52
CA SER A 40 -9.24 -12.13 3.16
C SER A 40 -9.45 -12.00 1.66
N GLY A 41 -8.48 -12.41 0.84
CA GLY A 41 -8.68 -12.51 -0.61
C GLY A 41 -7.50 -13.02 -1.39
N VAL A 42 -7.72 -13.18 -2.69
CA VAL A 42 -6.71 -13.52 -3.70
C VAL A 42 -6.69 -12.42 -4.75
N ILE A 43 -5.51 -11.87 -5.00
CA ILE A 43 -5.24 -10.88 -6.03
C ILE A 43 -4.50 -11.57 -7.18
N VAL A 44 -5.00 -11.42 -8.41
CA VAL A 44 -4.37 -11.96 -9.61
C VAL A 44 -3.92 -10.82 -10.51
N ASN A 45 -2.62 -10.77 -10.79
CA ASN A 45 -2.05 -9.85 -11.79
C ASN A 45 -2.24 -10.45 -13.19
N LEU A 46 -3.19 -9.91 -13.95
CA LEU A 46 -3.60 -10.48 -15.24
C LEU A 46 -2.52 -10.34 -16.33
N ASN A 47 -1.57 -9.41 -16.17
CA ASN A 47 -0.46 -9.27 -17.12
C ASN A 47 0.61 -10.37 -16.94
N THR A 48 0.71 -10.96 -15.74
CA THR A 48 1.79 -11.91 -15.41
C THR A 48 1.29 -13.30 -15.03
N GLY A 49 -0.02 -13.47 -14.80
CA GLY A 49 -0.62 -14.70 -14.29
C GLY A 49 -0.30 -14.99 -12.81
N ARG A 50 0.51 -14.16 -12.13
CA ARG A 50 0.87 -14.36 -10.72
C ARG A 50 -0.31 -14.04 -9.80
N TYR A 51 -0.53 -14.90 -8.81
CA TYR A 51 -1.51 -14.69 -7.76
C TYR A 51 -0.84 -14.44 -6.41
N TYR A 52 -1.53 -13.69 -5.55
CA TYR A 52 -1.08 -13.30 -4.22
C TYR A 52 -2.25 -13.45 -3.26
N THR A 53 -2.01 -13.97 -2.06
CA THR A 53 -3.01 -13.93 -0.98
C THR A 53 -2.86 -12.64 -0.20
N ILE A 54 -3.97 -12.18 0.39
CA ILE A 54 -3.99 -10.95 1.17
C ILE A 54 -4.74 -11.16 2.47
N ASN A 55 -4.18 -10.61 3.55
CA ASN A 55 -4.79 -10.65 4.88
C ASN A 55 -5.87 -9.54 5.03
N PRO A 56 -6.61 -9.47 6.15
CA PRO A 56 -7.69 -8.50 6.31
C PRO A 56 -7.24 -7.05 6.21
N THR A 57 -6.12 -6.70 6.84
CA THR A 57 -5.56 -5.34 6.80
C THR A 57 -5.15 -4.95 5.38
N GLY A 58 -4.47 -5.84 4.67
CA GLY A 58 -4.11 -5.66 3.27
C GLY A 58 -5.34 -5.47 2.40
N GLU A 59 -6.40 -6.27 2.59
CA GLU A 59 -7.64 -6.13 1.82
C GLU A 59 -8.26 -4.73 2.02
N LYS A 60 -8.29 -4.21 3.25
CA LYS A 60 -8.79 -2.85 3.51
C LYS A 60 -7.94 -1.78 2.82
N ILE A 61 -6.62 -1.92 2.88
CA ILE A 61 -5.70 -1.01 2.16
C ILE A 61 -5.98 -1.10 0.66
N TRP A 62 -6.08 -2.31 0.11
CA TRP A 62 -6.39 -2.57 -1.28
C TRP A 62 -7.69 -1.91 -1.71
N LEU A 63 -8.78 -2.11 -0.97
CA LEU A 63 -10.10 -1.52 -1.27
C LEU A 63 -10.09 0.02 -1.18
N ALA A 64 -9.21 0.60 -0.35
CA ALA A 64 -9.06 2.05 -0.26
C ALA A 64 -8.36 2.67 -1.49
N ILE A 65 -7.55 1.89 -2.22
CA ILE A 65 -6.87 2.34 -3.45
C ILE A 65 -7.89 2.47 -4.60
N ASN A 66 -8.05 3.68 -5.13
CA ASN A 66 -9.03 3.99 -6.18
C ASN A 66 -8.56 5.05 -7.20
N GLY A 67 -7.28 5.37 -7.23
CA GLY A 67 -6.73 6.43 -8.09
C GLY A 67 -7.10 7.86 -7.68
N LYS A 68 -7.78 8.04 -6.54
CA LYS A 68 -8.25 9.36 -6.05
C LYS A 68 -7.99 9.60 -4.56
N ARG A 69 -7.29 8.69 -3.87
CA ARG A 69 -6.83 8.89 -2.49
C ARG A 69 -5.31 8.89 -2.38
N THR A 70 -4.79 9.81 -1.58
CA THR A 70 -3.37 9.84 -1.20
C THR A 70 -3.08 8.77 -0.16
N VAL A 71 -1.81 8.39 0.00
CA VAL A 71 -1.39 7.45 1.07
C VAL A 71 -1.79 7.96 2.45
N TYR A 72 -1.72 9.27 2.68
CA TYR A 72 -2.09 9.89 3.95
C TYR A 72 -3.59 9.77 4.25
N ILE A 73 -4.45 9.85 3.22
CA ILE A 73 -5.90 9.61 3.35
C ILE A 73 -6.15 8.14 3.65
N ILE A 74 -5.51 7.24 2.88
CA ILE A 74 -5.65 5.79 3.09
C ILE A 74 -5.22 5.41 4.52
N ALA A 75 -4.06 5.88 4.99
CA ALA A 75 -3.59 5.64 6.35
C ALA A 75 -4.57 6.17 7.42
N GLY A 76 -5.20 7.33 7.19
CA GLY A 76 -6.25 7.85 8.07
C GLY A 76 -7.49 6.95 8.11
N MET A 77 -7.92 6.40 6.97
CA MET A 77 -9.05 5.47 6.90
C MET A 77 -8.76 4.17 7.64
N ILE A 78 -7.55 3.62 7.48
CA ILE A 78 -7.12 2.40 8.15
C ILE A 78 -6.98 2.62 9.66
N ALA A 79 -6.36 3.73 10.07
CA ALA A 79 -6.24 4.11 11.48
C ALA A 79 -7.61 4.21 12.16
N LYS A 80 -8.59 4.84 11.51
CA LYS A 80 -9.96 4.91 12.00
C LYS A 80 -10.63 3.54 12.07
N HIS A 81 -10.42 2.68 11.07
CA HIS A 81 -11.06 1.35 11.02
C HIS A 81 -10.57 0.43 12.15
N PHE A 82 -9.28 0.50 12.50
CA PHE A 82 -8.67 -0.35 13.51
C PHE A 82 -8.49 0.34 14.88
N SER A 83 -8.99 1.57 15.05
CA SER A 83 -8.88 2.36 16.30
C SER A 83 -7.44 2.50 16.81
N VAL A 84 -6.50 2.78 15.90
CA VAL A 84 -5.06 2.92 16.22
C VAL A 84 -4.52 4.28 15.78
N PRO A 85 -3.42 4.79 16.41
CA PRO A 85 -2.83 6.06 16.02
C PRO A 85 -2.34 6.07 14.57
N LYS A 86 -2.66 7.14 13.84
CA LYS A 86 -2.32 7.29 12.42
C LYS A 86 -0.83 7.17 12.12
N ASP A 87 0.03 7.71 12.99
CA ASP A 87 1.48 7.69 12.79
C ASP A 87 2.06 6.28 12.81
N ARG A 88 1.44 5.36 13.58
CA ARG A 88 1.80 3.94 13.56
C ARG A 88 1.37 3.28 12.24
N VAL A 89 0.17 3.59 11.78
CA VAL A 89 -0.42 2.98 10.56
C VAL A 89 0.26 3.46 9.28
N LEU A 90 0.74 4.70 9.24
CA LEU A 90 1.32 5.27 8.03
C LEU A 90 2.50 4.43 7.50
N GLN A 91 3.37 3.97 8.40
CA GLN A 91 4.53 3.14 8.04
C GLN A 91 4.10 1.75 7.54
N ASP A 92 3.09 1.15 8.18
CA ASP A 92 2.57 -0.16 7.76
C ASP A 92 1.91 -0.08 6.38
N VAL A 93 1.10 0.96 6.15
CA VAL A 93 0.47 1.21 4.86
C VAL A 93 1.54 1.41 3.78
N LEU A 94 2.59 2.20 4.05
CA LEU A 94 3.69 2.39 3.10
C LEU A 94 4.42 1.08 2.78
N SER A 95 4.67 0.24 3.78
CA SER A 95 5.30 -1.07 3.57
C SER A 95 4.45 -2.01 2.71
N VAL A 96 3.13 -1.97 2.88
CA VAL A 96 2.19 -2.73 2.04
C VAL A 96 2.18 -2.18 0.62
N MET A 97 2.15 -0.84 0.43
CA MET A 97 2.20 -0.23 -0.90
C MET A 97 3.48 -0.58 -1.66
N GLN A 98 4.64 -0.60 -0.99
CA GLN A 98 5.90 -1.06 -1.57
C GLN A 98 5.79 -2.50 -2.08
N THR A 99 5.12 -3.36 -1.32
CA THR A 99 4.95 -4.77 -1.68
C THR A 99 4.06 -4.90 -2.91
N PHE A 100 2.95 -4.17 -2.97
CA PHE A 100 2.05 -4.14 -4.12
C PHE A 100 2.72 -3.57 -5.37
N GLU A 101 3.52 -2.51 -5.22
CA GLU A 101 4.26 -1.91 -6.34
C GLU A 101 5.28 -2.90 -6.91
N LYS A 102 6.09 -3.52 -6.05
CA LYS A 102 7.08 -4.55 -6.47
C LYS A 102 6.42 -5.76 -7.12
N ALA A 103 5.22 -6.12 -6.67
CA ALA A 103 4.41 -7.19 -7.27
C ALA A 103 3.68 -6.76 -8.56
N GLY A 104 3.83 -5.49 -8.99
CA GLY A 104 3.19 -4.92 -10.18
C GLY A 104 1.68 -4.77 -10.05
N LEU A 105 1.13 -4.80 -8.83
CA LEU A 105 -0.31 -4.73 -8.55
C LEU A 105 -0.85 -3.30 -8.55
N ILE A 106 0.00 -2.34 -8.24
CA ILE A 106 -0.33 -0.91 -8.26
C ILE A 106 0.74 -0.10 -8.98
N ARG A 107 0.37 1.11 -9.41
CA ARG A 107 1.30 2.14 -9.90
C ARG A 107 0.95 3.49 -9.31
N TRP A 108 1.98 4.32 -9.09
CA TRP A 108 1.83 5.72 -8.67
C TRP A 108 1.41 6.59 -9.86
N GLN A 109 0.51 7.56 -9.61
CA GLN A 109 0.06 8.51 -10.63
C GLN A 109 0.12 9.94 -10.11
N VAL A 110 0.91 10.78 -10.79
CA VAL A 110 0.91 12.22 -10.52
C VAL A 110 -0.35 12.83 -11.13
N LYS A 111 -1.07 13.66 -10.36
CA LYS A 111 -2.21 14.40 -10.90
C LYS A 111 -1.66 15.43 -11.88
N ARG A 112 -2.06 15.35 -13.16
CA ARG A 112 -1.81 16.44 -14.11
C ARG A 112 -2.69 17.63 -13.78
#